data_AF-X1D2T7-F1
#
_entry.id   AF-X1D2T7-F1
#
_cell.length_a   1.000
_cell.length_b   1.000
_cell.length_c   1.000
_cell.angle_alpha   90.00
_cell.angle_beta   90.00
_cell.angle_gamma   90.00
#
_symmetry.space_group_name_H-M   'P 1'
#
loop_
_entity.id
_entity.type
_entity.pdbx_description
1 polymer ?
#
loop_
_entity_poly.entity_id
_entity_poly.type
_entity_poly.pdbx_seq_one_letter_code
_entity_poly.pdbx_strand_id
1 'polypeptide(L)' 'TPGYLVDPKSAKAVLKILMKLTNIEIDLSALEKKAREIETIAHQLKEIESISQKERTDELKYIG' A
#
# COMPACT_ATOMS: atom_id res chain seq x y z
N THR A 1 -1.93 -19.01 4.66
CA THR A 1 -1.39 -17.70 5.06
C THR A 1 -2.46 -16.68 4.78
N PRO A 2 -2.79 -15.79 5.73
CA PRO A 2 -4.00 -14.98 5.62
C PRO A 2 -4.00 -14.13 4.33
N GLY A 3 -4.77 -14.55 3.33
CA GLY A 3 -4.72 -14.06 1.95
C GLY A 3 -5.45 -12.73 1.73
N TYR A 4 -5.67 -11.94 2.78
CA TYR A 4 -6.42 -10.68 2.73
C TYR A 4 -5.56 -9.45 2.45
N LEU A 5 -4.22 -9.59 2.48
CA LEU A 5 -3.30 -8.57 2.00
C LEU A 5 -3.17 -8.70 0.48
N VAL A 6 -4.11 -8.09 -0.23
CA VAL A 6 -4.05 -7.96 -1.68
C VAL A 6 -3.01 -6.90 -2.03
N ASP A 7 -1.89 -7.32 -2.64
CA ASP A 7 -0.95 -6.41 -3.29
C ASP A 7 -1.47 -6.03 -4.69
N PRO A 8 -1.94 -4.79 -4.90
CA PRO A 8 -2.49 -4.36 -6.17
C PRO A 8 -1.46 -4.39 -7.31
N LYS A 9 -0.16 -4.21 -6.99
CA LYS A 9 0.92 -4.24 -7.99
C LYS A 9 1.10 -5.64 -8.55
N SER A 10 1.20 -6.64 -7.67
CA SER A 10 1.25 -8.05 -8.07
C SER A 10 0.01 -8.49 -8.83
N ALA A 11 -1.20 -8.13 -8.36
CA ALA A 11 -2.44 -8.47 -9.05
C ALA A 11 -2.49 -7.90 -10.48
N LYS A 12 -2.06 -6.64 -10.67
CA LYS A 12 -2.00 -5.99 -11.98
C LYS A 12 -1.01 -6.69 -12.92
N ALA A 13 0.14 -7.13 -12.41
CA ALA A 13 1.15 -7.84 -13.21
C ALA A 13 0.61 -9.17 -13.75
N VAL A 14 -0.05 -9.95 -12.89
CA VAL A 14 -0.66 -11.23 -13.28
C VAL A 14 -1.78 -11.02 -14.30
N LEU A 15 -2.68 -10.05 -14.05
CA LEU A 15 -3.78 -9.74 -14.97
C LEU A 15 -3.27 -9.33 -16.36
N LYS A 16 -2.22 -8.52 -16.44
CA LYS A 16 -1.62 -8.13 -17.73
C LYS A 16 -1.10 -9.33 -18.53
N ILE A 17 -0.54 -10.34 -17.85
CA ILE A 17 -0.05 -11.55 -18.52
C ILE A 17 -1.24 -12.38 -19.01
N LEU A 18 -2.26 -12.57 -18.17
CA LEU A 18 -3.47 -13.30 -18.53
C LEU A 18 -4.18 -12.66 -19.72
N MET A 19 -4.35 -11.33 -19.72
CA MET A 19 -4.94 -10.58 -20.83
C MET A 19 -4.22 -10.82 -22.17
N LYS A 20 -2.87 -10.87 -22.14
CA LYS A 20 -2.07 -11.19 -23.34
C LYS A 20 -2.24 -12.63 -23.80
N LEU A 21 -2.35 -13.58 -22.88
CA LEU A 21 -2.51 -15.00 -23.19
C LEU A 21 -3.91 -15.32 -23.72
N THR A 22 -4.93 -14.67 -23.18
CA THR A 22 -6.33 -14.92 -23.53
C THR A 22 -6.86 -13.96 -24.60
N ASN A 23 -6.08 -12.96 -24.98
CA ASN A 23 -6.47 -11.89 -25.90
C ASN A 23 -7.77 -11.15 -25.47
N ILE A 24 -7.93 -10.97 -24.15
CA ILE A 24 -9.07 -10.28 -23.54
C ILE A 24 -8.62 -8.92 -23.03
N GLU A 25 -9.41 -7.90 -23.30
CA GLU A 25 -9.25 -6.58 -22.70
C GLU A 25 -10.09 -6.45 -21.42
N ILE A 26 -9.45 -6.01 -20.34
CA ILE A 26 -10.06 -5.79 -19.03
C ILE A 26 -9.67 -4.39 -18.59
N ASP A 27 -10.65 -3.61 -18.13
CA ASP A 27 -10.39 -2.32 -17.50
C ASP A 27 -9.78 -2.52 -16.10
N LEU A 28 -8.61 -1.95 -15.88
CA LEU A 28 -7.87 -2.03 -14.63
C LEU A 28 -8.06 -0.78 -13.75
N SER A 29 -8.92 0.17 -14.14
CA SER A 29 -9.16 1.43 -13.45
C SER A 29 -9.54 1.25 -11.97
N ALA A 30 -10.42 0.29 -11.67
CA ALA A 30 -10.86 -0.01 -10.31
C ALA A 30 -9.73 -0.56 -9.43
N LEU A 31 -8.88 -1.41 -10.01
CA LEU A 31 -7.70 -1.95 -9.31
C LEU A 31 -6.69 -0.85 -8.99
N GLU A 32 -6.46 0.07 -9.93
CA GLU A 32 -5.58 1.21 -9.71
C GLU A 32 -6.13 2.20 -8.68
N LYS A 33 -7.44 2.46 -8.71
CA LYS A 33 -8.10 3.30 -7.71
C LYS A 33 -7.89 2.71 -6.32
N LYS A 34 -8.09 1.39 -6.17
CA LYS A 34 -7.90 0.72 -4.89
C LYS A 34 -6.44 0.74 -4.44
N ALA A 35 -5.50 0.60 -5.37
CA ALA A 35 -4.07 0.71 -5.08
C ALA A 35 -3.69 2.07 -4.50
N ARG A 36 -4.20 3.16 -5.11
CA ARG A 36 -3.96 4.52 -4.64
C ARG A 36 -4.55 4.77 -3.25
N GLU A 37 -5.75 4.26 -2.97
CA GLU A 37 -6.34 4.35 -1.62
C GLU A 37 -5.44 3.70 -0.57
N ILE A 38 -4.90 2.51 -0.86
CA ILE A 38 -4.00 1.78 0.06
C ILE A 38 -2.67 2.52 0.22
N GLU A 39 -2.08 3.06 -0.85
CA GLU A 39 -0.84 3.85 -0.77
C GLU A 39 -1.03 5.11 0.08
N THR A 40 -2.16 5.81 -0.05
CA THR A 40 -2.48 6.98 0.78
C THR A 40 -2.58 6.62 2.26
N ILE A 41 -3.27 5.52 2.59
CA ILE A 41 -3.38 5.04 3.97
C ILE A 41 -2.00 4.68 4.52
N ALA A 42 -1.19 3.97 3.74
CA ALA A 42 0.18 3.60 4.14
C ALA A 42 1.05 4.84 4.38
N HIS A 43 0.91 5.88 3.55
CA HIS A 43 1.61 7.15 3.74
C HIS A 43 1.22 7.83 5.05
N GLN A 44 -0.08 7.94 5.33
CA GLN A 44 -0.60 8.54 6.56
C GLN A 44 -0.13 7.78 7.81
N LEU A 45 -0.16 6.43 7.77
CA LEU A 45 0.34 5.61 8.88
C LEU A 45 1.83 5.87 9.14
N LYS A 46 2.64 5.96 8.08
CA LYS A 46 4.07 6.25 8.20
C LYS A 46 4.34 7.65 8.77
N GLU A 47 3.53 8.65 8.41
CA GLU A 47 3.64 9.99 8.99
C GLU A 47 3.33 9.97 10.49
N ILE A 48 2.25 9.30 10.91
CA ILE A 48 1.88 9.17 12.33
C ILE A 48 2.98 8.43 13.11
N GLU A 49 3.48 7.30 12.60
CA GLU A 49 4.58 6.58 13.21
C GLU A 49 5.82 7.47 13.39
N SER A 50 6.15 8.29 12.38
CA SER A 50 7.31 9.18 12.42
C SER A 50 7.18 10.31 13.46
N ILE A 51 5.96 10.82 13.67
CA ILE A 51 5.68 11.84 14.68
C ILE A 51 5.77 11.22 16.08
N SER A 52 5.10 10.09 16.30
CA SER A 52 5.16 9.37 17.58
C SER A 52 6.58 8.95 17.95
N GLN A 53 7.42 8.61 16.98
CA GLN A 53 8.83 8.25 17.23
C GLN A 53 9.67 9.47 17.64
N LYS A 54 9.41 10.64 17.06
CA LYS A 54 10.05 11.91 17.48
C LYS A 54 9.65 12.30 18.89
N GLU A 55 8.36 12.31 19.21
CA GLU A 55 7.85 12.66 20.54
C GLU A 55 8.45 11.77 21.64
N ARG A 56 8.52 10.45 21.40
CA ARG A 56 9.18 9.49 22.31
C ARG A 56 10.67 9.79 22.51
N THR A 57 11.35 10.24 21.47
CA THR A 57 12.78 10.56 21.54
C THR A 57 13.02 11.84 22.34
N ASP A 58 12.13 12.82 22.21
CA ASP A 58 12.20 14.09 22.95
C ASP A 58 11.86 13.90 24.44
N GLU A 59 10.90 13.05 24.78
CA GLU A 59 10.59 12.66 26.18
C GLU A 59 11.79 11.99 26.87
N LEU A 60 12.45 11.05 26.19
CA LEU A 60 13.65 10.37 26.72
C LEU A 60 14.82 11.34 26.95
N LYS A 61 14.87 12.43 26.20
CA LYS A 61 15.90 13.47 26.31
C LYS A 61 15.61 14.49 27.42
N TYR A 62 14.35 14.63 27.84
CA TYR A 62 13.93 15.53 28.92
C TYR A 62 14.14 14.92 30.32
N ILE A 63 14.14 13.59 30.43
CA ILE A 63 14.34 12.86 31.69
C ILE A 63 15.81 12.53 32.03
N GLY A 64 16.77 12.95 31.19
CA GLY A 64 18.21 12.79 31.40
C GLY A 64 18.90 14.13 31.63
#